data_AF-A0A8C9F328-F1
#
_entry.id   AF-A0A8C9F328-F1
#
_cell.length_a   1.000
_cell.length_b   1.000
_cell.length_c   1.000
_cell.angle_alpha   90.00
_cell.angle_beta   90.00
_cell.angle_gamma   90.00
#
_symmetry.space_group_name_H-M   'P 1'
#
loop_
_entity.id
_entity.type
_entity.pdbx_description
1 polymer ?
#
loop_
_entity_poly.entity_id
_entity_poly.type
_entity_poly.pdbx_seq_one_letter_code
_entity_poly.pdbx_strand_id
1 'polypeptide(L)'
;TGAKGEPGFPEPLELLDKGKILSGWYTIHAQGCNATTVLCNMDGGGWIVFQRCLDGSLTEFWLGNDNLHFLTSLGTCELRTDLRDFDNNYYFAKYASFQVLGESEKYKLVLGDFLGGNAGDSLSYHKDMSFSTADQDNDISSFNCATAYKGAWWYNDCHCSNLNGMYWLGAHGSYADSINWEDGQRIPLLP
;
A
#
# COMPACT_ATOMS: atom_id res chain seq x y z
N THR A 1 -22.03 -9.91 36.74
CA THR A 1 -22.45 -9.58 35.36
C THR A 1 -21.20 -9.27 34.57
N GLY A 2 -20.65 -10.27 33.86
CA GLY A 2 -19.41 -10.11 33.11
C GLY A 2 -19.68 -9.32 31.83
N ALA A 3 -18.88 -8.27 31.59
CA ALA A 3 -18.87 -7.59 30.31
C ALA A 3 -18.48 -8.61 29.23
N LYS A 4 -19.37 -8.84 28.27
CA LYS A 4 -19.01 -9.48 27.00
C LYS A 4 -17.98 -8.54 26.37
N GLY A 5 -16.70 -8.92 26.38
CA GLY A 5 -15.70 -8.26 25.56
C GLY A 5 -16.19 -8.30 24.13
N GLU A 6 -16.30 -7.14 23.51
CA GLU A 6 -16.63 -7.05 22.08
C GLU A 6 -15.61 -7.89 21.31
N PRO A 7 -16.02 -8.63 20.27
CA PRO A 7 -15.06 -9.34 19.43
C PRO A 7 -14.36 -8.31 18.53
N GLY A 8 -13.49 -7.51 19.12
CA GLY A 8 -12.62 -6.57 18.44
C GLY A 8 -11.43 -7.29 17.82
N PHE A 9 -11.06 -6.85 16.63
CA PHE A 9 -9.83 -7.22 15.96
C PHE A 9 -8.66 -6.63 16.75
N PRO A 10 -7.58 -7.38 17.07
CA PRO A 10 -6.41 -6.75 17.66
C PRO A 10 -5.72 -5.92 16.59
N GLU A 11 -6.09 -4.64 16.50
CA GLU A 11 -5.35 -3.64 15.75
C GLU A 11 -3.90 -3.59 16.27
N PRO A 12 -2.91 -3.21 15.46
CA PRO A 12 -1.53 -3.09 15.95
C PRO A 12 -1.41 -2.19 17.18
N LEU A 13 -2.27 -1.17 17.31
CA LEU A 13 -2.38 -0.33 18.51
C LEU A 13 -2.84 -1.13 19.73
N GLU A 14 -3.84 -2.00 19.60
CA GLU A 14 -4.22 -2.90 20.70
C GLU A 14 -3.11 -3.90 21.05
N LEU A 15 -2.35 -4.36 20.05
CA LEU A 15 -1.19 -5.24 20.29
C LEU A 15 -0.11 -4.50 21.09
N LEU A 16 0.15 -3.23 20.77
CA LEU A 16 1.05 -2.37 21.53
C LEU A 16 0.57 -2.19 22.98
N ASP A 17 -0.72 -1.93 23.20
CA ASP A 17 -1.33 -1.82 24.53
C ASP A 17 -1.20 -3.12 25.34
N LYS A 18 -1.21 -4.27 24.65
CA LYS A 18 -0.97 -5.60 25.22
C LYS A 18 0.53 -5.93 25.37
N GLY A 19 1.42 -4.96 25.16
CA GLY A 19 2.87 -5.08 25.34
C GLY A 19 3.62 -5.76 24.20
N LYS A 20 2.99 -5.92 23.02
CA LYS A 20 3.64 -6.46 21.82
C LYS A 20 4.38 -5.36 21.08
N ILE A 21 5.59 -5.08 21.55
CA ILE A 21 6.42 -3.96 21.06
C ILE A 21 7.36 -4.31 19.90
N LEU A 22 7.45 -5.59 19.51
CA LEU A 22 8.36 -6.02 18.45
C LEU A 22 7.65 -6.04 17.10
N SER A 23 8.25 -5.45 16.08
CA SER A 23 7.81 -5.59 14.69
C SER A 23 7.86 -7.07 14.26
N GLY A 24 6.86 -7.54 13.51
CA GLY A 24 6.78 -8.94 13.11
C GLY A 24 5.44 -9.36 12.54
N TRP A 25 5.32 -10.63 12.20
CA TRP A 25 4.06 -11.21 11.70
C TRP A 25 3.13 -11.54 12.85
N TYR A 26 1.90 -11.05 12.78
CA TYR A 26 0.85 -11.27 13.75
C TYR A 26 -0.39 -11.85 13.07
N THR A 27 -1.01 -12.83 13.71
CA THR A 27 -2.32 -13.31 13.31
C THR A 27 -3.38 -12.41 13.91
N ILE A 28 -4.23 -11.89 13.04
CA ILE A 28 -5.36 -11.03 13.39
C ILE A 28 -6.65 -11.78 13.03
N HIS A 29 -7.62 -11.71 13.93
CA HIS A 29 -8.87 -12.46 13.83
C HIS A 29 -10.01 -11.52 13.51
N ALA A 30 -10.55 -11.64 12.30
CA ALA A 30 -11.77 -10.97 11.91
C ALA A 30 -12.97 -11.52 12.70
N GLN A 31 -13.98 -10.67 12.95
CA GLN A 31 -15.28 -11.15 13.45
C GLN A 31 -15.83 -12.20 12.47
N GLY A 32 -15.93 -13.45 12.92
CA GLY A 32 -16.65 -14.51 12.19
C GLY A 32 -15.82 -15.54 11.41
N CYS A 33 -14.59 -15.86 11.85
CA CYS A 33 -13.83 -17.11 11.59
C CYS A 33 -12.59 -17.01 10.68
N ASN A 34 -12.37 -15.94 9.93
CA ASN A 34 -11.16 -15.83 9.09
C ASN A 34 -10.02 -15.17 9.86
N ALA A 35 -8.91 -15.91 9.99
CA ALA A 35 -7.66 -15.41 10.52
C ALA A 35 -6.76 -15.02 9.35
N THR A 36 -6.23 -13.80 9.36
CA THR A 36 -5.22 -13.35 8.40
C THR A 36 -3.91 -13.12 9.16
N THR A 37 -2.77 -13.33 8.51
CA THR A 37 -1.47 -12.96 9.07
C THR A 37 -1.02 -11.68 8.39
N VAL A 38 -0.70 -10.66 9.18
CA VAL A 38 -0.16 -9.39 8.68
C VAL A 38 1.18 -9.09 9.31
N LEU A 39 2.00 -8.34 8.59
CA LEU A 39 3.21 -7.76 9.14
C LEU A 39 2.84 -6.47 9.87
N CYS A 40 3.13 -6.39 11.17
CA CYS A 40 2.99 -5.18 11.96
C CYS A 40 4.36 -4.52 12.13
N ASN A 41 4.47 -3.24 11.75
CA ASN A 41 5.57 -2.38 12.11
C ASN A 41 5.24 -1.65 13.42
N MET A 42 5.86 -2.10 14.52
CA MET A 42 5.63 -1.57 15.87
C MET A 42 6.53 -0.38 16.17
N ASP A 43 7.70 -0.29 15.54
CA ASP A 43 8.67 0.79 15.74
C ASP A 43 8.14 2.15 15.25
N GLY A 44 7.18 2.13 14.31
CA GLY A 44 6.52 3.30 13.75
C GLY A 44 5.18 3.70 14.41
N GLY A 45 4.78 3.04 15.50
CA GLY A 45 3.50 3.33 16.18
C GLY A 45 2.33 2.42 15.78
N GLY A 46 2.61 1.18 15.34
CA GLY A 46 1.58 0.16 15.11
C GLY A 46 0.92 0.26 13.73
N TRP A 47 1.69 -0.02 12.68
CA TRP A 47 1.20 -0.03 11.30
C TRP A 47 1.06 -1.43 10.76
N ILE A 48 -0.03 -1.69 10.04
CA ILE A 48 -0.16 -2.87 9.18
C ILE A 48 0.60 -2.59 7.87
N VAL A 49 1.58 -3.44 7.56
CA VAL A 49 2.31 -3.41 6.29
C VAL A 49 1.63 -4.36 5.33
N PHE A 50 1.07 -3.82 4.25
CA PHE A 50 0.38 -4.60 3.22
C PHE A 50 1.19 -4.76 1.92
N GLN A 51 2.17 -3.89 1.71
CA GLN A 51 3.08 -3.91 0.57
C GLN A 51 4.50 -3.67 1.10
N ARG A 52 5.45 -4.45 0.57
CA ARG A 52 6.86 -4.28 0.86
C ARG A 52 7.66 -4.67 -0.37
N CYS A 53 8.47 -3.73 -0.87
CA CYS A 53 9.50 -3.96 -1.86
C CYS A 53 10.80 -3.31 -1.35
N LEU A 54 11.92 -3.99 -1.48
CA LEU A 54 13.18 -3.62 -0.84
C LEU A 54 14.40 -3.86 -1.73
N ASP A 55 14.57 -5.10 -2.21
CA ASP A 55 15.81 -5.57 -2.82
C ASP A 55 15.65 -6.85 -3.68
N GLY A 56 14.42 -7.26 -3.99
CA GLY A 56 14.12 -8.52 -4.66
C GLY A 56 14.25 -9.74 -3.75
N SER A 57 14.32 -9.55 -2.43
CA SER A 57 14.40 -10.66 -1.46
C SER A 57 13.07 -11.37 -1.25
N LEU A 58 13.13 -12.56 -0.63
CA LEU A 58 11.96 -13.35 -0.20
C LEU A 58 11.06 -12.64 0.85
N THR A 59 11.42 -11.42 1.25
CA THR A 59 10.66 -10.64 2.25
C THR A 59 9.68 -9.65 1.63
N GLU A 60 9.66 -9.56 0.29
CA GLU A 60 8.74 -8.74 -0.48
C GLU A 60 7.38 -9.42 -0.63
N PHE A 61 6.32 -8.62 -0.54
CA PHE A 61 4.96 -9.15 -0.69
C PHE A 61 3.94 -8.07 -1.03
N TRP A 62 2.84 -8.53 -1.60
CA TRP A 62 1.55 -7.85 -1.68
C TRP A 62 0.53 -8.68 -0.91
N LEU A 63 -0.17 -8.08 0.05
CA LEU A 63 -1.10 -8.80 0.93
C LEU A 63 -2.34 -9.32 0.18
N GLY A 64 -2.68 -8.74 -0.97
CA GLY A 64 -3.84 -9.10 -1.78
C GLY A 64 -5.02 -8.15 -1.60
N ASN A 65 -5.75 -7.90 -2.69
CA ASN A 65 -6.79 -6.86 -2.73
C ASN A 65 -8.01 -7.21 -1.86
N ASP A 66 -8.38 -8.48 -1.75
CA ASP A 66 -9.45 -8.92 -0.84
C ASP A 66 -9.12 -8.62 0.62
N ASN A 67 -7.87 -8.88 1.02
CA ASN A 67 -7.40 -8.58 2.37
C ASN A 67 -7.38 -7.06 2.61
N LEU A 68 -6.94 -6.27 1.63
CA LEU A 68 -6.96 -4.81 1.73
C LEU A 68 -8.38 -4.26 1.85
N HIS A 69 -9.30 -4.73 1.02
CA HIS A 69 -10.70 -4.37 1.09
C HIS A 69 -11.28 -4.69 2.47
N PHE A 70 -11.04 -5.93 2.93
CA PHE A 70 -11.48 -6.37 4.23
C PHE A 70 -10.93 -5.47 5.35
N LEU A 71 -9.62 -5.30 5.44
CA LEU A 71 -8.96 -4.53 6.50
C LEU A 71 -9.41 -3.07 6.54
N THR A 72 -9.49 -2.42 5.37
CA THR A 72 -9.85 -1.01 5.26
C THR A 72 -11.35 -0.74 5.36
N SER A 73 -12.19 -1.79 5.38
CA SER A 73 -13.64 -1.68 5.63
C SER A 73 -14.01 -1.65 7.11
N LEU A 74 -13.10 -2.03 8.01
CA LEU A 74 -13.36 -2.13 9.44
C LEU A 74 -13.42 -0.77 10.14
N GLY A 75 -12.81 0.26 9.55
CA GLY A 75 -12.72 1.59 10.15
C GLY A 75 -11.95 2.55 9.25
N THR A 76 -11.72 3.77 9.75
CA THR A 76 -10.89 4.74 9.04
C THR A 76 -9.42 4.42 9.27
N CYS A 77 -8.69 4.09 8.20
CA CYS A 77 -7.26 3.84 8.25
C CYS A 77 -6.49 5.01 7.63
N GLU A 78 -5.48 5.55 8.33
CA GLU A 78 -4.48 6.40 7.68
C GLU A 78 -3.59 5.56 6.74
N LEU A 79 -3.07 6.17 5.68
CA LEU A 79 -2.02 5.57 4.85
C LEU A 79 -0.71 6.29 5.05
N ARG A 80 0.36 5.51 5.17
CA ARG A 80 1.74 5.97 5.14
C ARG A 80 2.50 5.17 4.09
N THR A 81 3.19 5.88 3.21
CA THR A 81 4.15 5.29 2.27
C THR A 81 5.54 5.65 2.75
N ASP A 82 6.37 4.63 3.01
CA ASP A 82 7.77 4.78 3.39
C ASP A 82 8.66 4.38 2.22
N LEU A 83 9.63 5.24 1.89
CA LEU A 83 10.45 5.15 0.69
C LEU A 83 11.92 5.33 1.05
N ARG A 84 12.80 4.66 0.30
CA ARG A 84 14.25 4.79 0.46
C ARG A 84 14.93 4.82 -0.91
N ASP A 85 15.90 5.73 -1.06
CA ASP A 85 16.73 5.80 -2.27
C ASP A 85 18.05 5.02 -2.12
N PHE A 86 18.83 4.98 -3.21
CA PHE A 86 20.14 4.31 -3.26
C PHE A 86 21.18 4.88 -2.30
N ASP A 87 21.07 6.17 -1.96
CA ASP A 87 21.95 6.85 -1.02
C ASP A 87 21.46 6.70 0.43
N ASN A 88 20.47 5.83 0.65
CA ASN A 88 19.84 5.56 1.94
C ASN A 88 19.07 6.75 2.53
N ASN A 89 18.75 7.77 1.74
CA ASN A 89 17.86 8.84 2.19
C ASN A 89 16.44 8.29 2.34
N TYR A 90 15.77 8.75 3.39
CA TYR A 90 14.45 8.28 3.76
C TYR A 90 13.40 9.34 3.39
N TYR A 91 12.33 8.88 2.75
CA TYR A 91 11.20 9.71 2.38
C TYR A 91 9.90 9.07 2.85
N PHE A 92 8.89 9.90 3.12
CA PHE A 92 7.57 9.41 3.42
C PHE A 92 6.48 10.34 2.88
N ALA A 93 5.28 9.77 2.70
CA ALA A 93 4.04 10.48 2.39
C ALA A 93 2.91 9.95 3.28
N LYS A 94 2.03 10.83 3.78
CA LYS A 94 0.86 10.46 4.59
C LYS A 94 -0.45 10.96 3.99
N TYR A 95 -1.51 10.15 4.13
CA TYR A 95 -2.87 10.48 3.71
C TYR A 95 -3.86 10.23 4.84
N ALA A 96 -4.87 11.09 4.94
CA ALA A 96 -5.82 11.13 6.05
C ALA A 96 -6.70 9.89 6.15
N SER A 97 -7.01 9.25 5.02
CA SER A 97 -7.76 8.02 4.98
C SER A 97 -7.38 7.18 3.76
N PHE A 98 -7.53 5.87 3.88
CA PHE A 98 -7.27 4.92 2.81
C PHE A 98 -8.27 3.76 2.90
N GLN A 99 -8.95 3.53 1.79
CA GLN A 99 -9.87 2.42 1.63
C GLN A 99 -9.78 1.83 0.23
N VAL A 100 -9.87 0.51 0.16
CA VAL A 100 -9.99 -0.26 -1.08
C VAL A 100 -11.40 -0.83 -1.13
N LEU A 101 -12.13 -0.56 -2.22
CA LEU A 101 -13.47 -1.13 -2.39
C LEU A 101 -13.42 -2.61 -2.78
N GLY A 102 -14.58 -3.27 -2.84
CA GLY A 102 -14.65 -4.69 -3.18
C GLY A 102 -14.38 -4.97 -4.67
N GLU A 103 -14.25 -6.25 -5.02
CA GLU A 103 -14.02 -6.71 -6.39
C GLU A 103 -15.09 -6.22 -7.38
N SER A 104 -16.35 -6.09 -6.96
CA SER A 104 -17.44 -5.57 -7.80
C SER A 104 -17.18 -4.14 -8.28
N GLU A 105 -16.43 -3.37 -7.49
CA GLU A 105 -15.98 -2.01 -7.79
C GLU A 105 -14.53 -1.99 -8.29
N LYS A 106 -14.00 -3.15 -8.70
CA LYS A 106 -12.63 -3.32 -9.22
C LYS A 106 -11.57 -2.79 -8.26
N TYR A 107 -11.76 -3.03 -6.96
CA TYR A 107 -10.83 -2.60 -5.92
C TYR A 107 -10.48 -1.11 -5.96
N LYS A 108 -11.45 -0.25 -6.32
CA LYS A 108 -11.26 1.20 -6.43
C LYS A 108 -10.61 1.80 -5.19
N LEU A 109 -9.65 2.69 -5.41
CA LEU A 109 -8.98 3.45 -4.36
C LEU A 109 -9.84 4.62 -3.90
N VAL A 110 -10.19 4.63 -2.61
CA VAL A 110 -10.79 5.79 -1.94
C VAL A 110 -9.73 6.38 -1.01
N LEU A 111 -9.24 7.57 -1.36
CA LEU A 111 -8.13 8.23 -0.68
C LEU A 111 -8.55 9.57 -0.06
N GLY A 112 -8.15 9.77 1.20
CA GLY A 112 -8.31 11.03 1.92
C GLY A 112 -7.28 12.07 1.53
N ASP A 113 -7.35 13.24 2.16
CA ASP A 113 -6.45 14.35 1.85
C ASP A 113 -4.98 13.99 2.16
N PHE A 114 -4.06 14.49 1.34
CA PHE A 114 -2.64 14.43 1.62
C PHE A 114 -2.31 15.28 2.86
N LEU A 115 -1.66 14.64 3.83
CA LEU A 115 -1.30 15.26 5.11
C LEU A 115 0.12 15.83 5.13
N GLY A 116 0.94 15.50 4.13
CA GLY A 116 2.33 15.92 4.05
C GLY A 116 3.33 14.76 4.11
N GLY A 117 4.59 15.11 3.94
CA GLY A 117 5.72 14.20 3.88
C GLY A 117 6.78 14.70 2.93
N ASN A 118 8.05 14.36 3.18
CA ASN A 118 9.17 14.81 2.34
C ASN A 118 9.28 14.05 1.01
N ALA A 119 8.47 13.01 0.80
CA ALA A 119 8.33 12.35 -0.50
C ALA A 119 7.43 13.11 -1.47
N GLY A 120 6.58 14.02 -0.97
CA GLY A 120 5.57 14.66 -1.79
C GLY A 120 4.32 13.82 -2.06
N ASP A 121 3.40 14.36 -2.87
CA ASP A 121 2.13 13.71 -3.19
C ASP A 121 2.10 13.13 -4.61
N SER A 122 2.24 11.80 -4.71
CA SER A 122 2.15 11.06 -5.97
C SER A 122 1.02 10.04 -5.98
N LEU A 123 0.12 10.04 -4.99
CA LEU A 123 -1.00 9.09 -4.90
C LEU A 123 -2.37 9.77 -5.07
N SER A 124 -2.50 11.07 -4.79
CA SER A 124 -3.76 11.78 -5.02
C SER A 124 -4.21 11.75 -6.48
N TYR A 125 -3.28 11.66 -7.45
CA TYR A 125 -3.59 11.47 -8.88
C TYR A 125 -4.35 10.16 -9.18
N HIS A 126 -4.21 9.17 -8.29
CA HIS A 126 -4.81 7.84 -8.41
C HIS A 126 -6.13 7.70 -7.65
N LYS A 127 -6.56 8.76 -6.96
CA LYS A 127 -7.82 8.77 -6.20
C LYS A 127 -9.00 8.45 -7.11
N ASP A 128 -9.91 7.62 -6.60
CA ASP A 128 -11.13 7.15 -7.26
C ASP A 128 -10.88 6.28 -8.52
N MET A 129 -9.65 5.87 -8.79
CA MET A 129 -9.33 4.94 -9.88
C MET A 129 -9.50 3.48 -9.46
N SER A 130 -9.94 2.65 -10.40
CA SER A 130 -10.00 1.20 -10.27
C SER A 130 -8.62 0.56 -10.42
N PHE A 131 -8.42 -0.60 -9.81
CA PHE A 131 -7.16 -1.33 -9.89
C PHE A 131 -7.05 -2.04 -11.23
N SER A 132 -5.91 -1.90 -11.92
CA SER A 132 -5.66 -2.49 -13.23
C SER A 132 -4.45 -3.41 -13.20
N THR A 133 -4.54 -4.50 -13.98
CA THR A 133 -3.48 -5.50 -14.18
C THR A 133 -3.27 -5.73 -15.69
N ALA A 134 -2.20 -6.45 -16.04
CA ALA A 134 -1.90 -6.74 -17.45
C ALA A 134 -3.04 -7.51 -18.18
N ASP A 135 -3.83 -8.28 -17.44
CA ASP A 135 -4.95 -9.08 -17.95
C ASP A 135 -6.34 -8.42 -17.74
N GLN A 136 -6.43 -7.37 -16.92
CA GLN A 136 -7.68 -6.65 -16.68
C GLN A 136 -7.44 -5.13 -16.67
N ASP A 137 -7.81 -4.50 -17.77
CA ASP A 137 -7.71 -3.06 -17.98
C ASP A 137 -8.95 -2.34 -17.44
N ASN A 138 -8.77 -1.61 -16.35
CA ASN A 138 -9.79 -0.75 -15.73
C ASN A 138 -9.31 0.71 -15.63
N ASP A 139 -8.23 1.08 -16.33
CA ASP A 139 -7.71 2.45 -16.32
C ASP A 139 -8.48 3.35 -17.30
N ILE A 140 -8.20 4.65 -17.29
CA ILE A 140 -8.91 5.61 -18.16
C ILE A 140 -8.14 5.94 -19.45
N SER A 141 -6.99 5.32 -19.65
CA SER A 141 -6.14 5.56 -20.81
C SER A 141 -6.73 4.90 -22.07
N SER A 142 -6.13 5.21 -23.22
CA SER A 142 -6.47 4.57 -24.50
C SER A 142 -5.74 3.25 -24.72
N PHE A 143 -4.82 2.89 -23.82
CA PHE A 143 -4.03 1.67 -23.84
C PHE A 143 -3.84 1.15 -22.41
N ASN A 144 -3.59 -0.15 -22.25
CA ASN A 144 -3.44 -0.76 -20.93
C ASN A 144 -2.15 -0.26 -20.23
N CYS A 145 -2.31 0.56 -19.21
CA CYS A 145 -1.21 1.14 -18.43
C CYS A 145 -0.40 0.06 -17.71
N ALA A 146 -1.06 -0.95 -17.14
CA ALA A 146 -0.40 -2.04 -16.44
C ALA A 146 0.57 -2.83 -17.33
N THR A 147 0.20 -3.04 -18.60
CA THR A 147 1.06 -3.68 -19.61
C THR A 147 2.21 -2.78 -20.02
N ALA A 148 1.93 -1.49 -20.25
CA ALA A 148 2.93 -0.52 -20.69
C ALA A 148 4.00 -0.23 -19.62
N TYR A 149 3.58 -0.11 -18.36
CA TYR A 149 4.42 0.27 -17.21
C TYR A 149 4.74 -0.89 -16.27
N LYS A 150 4.48 -2.12 -16.72
CA LYS A 150 4.93 -3.39 -16.12
C LYS A 150 4.64 -3.50 -14.62
N GLY A 151 3.43 -3.12 -14.23
CA GLY A 151 3.00 -3.14 -12.84
C GLY A 151 1.51 -3.45 -12.69
N ALA A 152 1.03 -3.30 -11.47
CA ALA A 152 -0.38 -3.42 -11.12
C ALA A 152 -0.73 -2.33 -10.12
N TRP A 153 -1.61 -1.42 -10.49
CA TRP A 153 -1.87 -0.20 -9.72
C TRP A 153 -3.25 0.37 -10.00
N TRP A 154 -3.63 1.39 -9.23
CA TRP A 154 -4.81 2.21 -9.51
C TRP A 154 -4.51 3.21 -10.63
N TYR A 155 -4.17 2.71 -11.82
CA TYR A 155 -3.76 3.54 -12.94
C TYR A 155 -4.88 4.50 -13.37
N ASN A 156 -4.48 5.73 -13.69
CA ASN A 156 -5.29 6.78 -14.29
C ASN A 156 -4.91 6.86 -15.79
N ASP A 157 -4.26 7.92 -16.26
CA ASP A 157 -3.64 8.00 -17.59
C ASP A 157 -2.18 8.52 -17.51
N CYS A 158 -1.19 7.72 -17.11
CA CYS A 158 -1.29 6.41 -16.46
C CYS A 158 -0.97 6.50 -14.96
N HIS A 159 0.11 7.18 -14.57
CA HIS A 159 0.47 7.27 -13.15
C HIS A 159 1.40 8.42 -12.77
N CYS A 160 1.34 8.80 -11.50
CA CYS A 160 2.38 9.56 -10.79
C CYS A 160 3.18 8.68 -9.82
N SER A 161 2.66 7.49 -9.47
CA SER A 161 3.36 6.48 -8.67
C SER A 161 3.17 5.07 -9.25
N ASN A 162 4.20 4.23 -9.14
CA ASN A 162 4.18 2.86 -9.65
C ASN A 162 4.93 1.91 -8.71
N LEU A 163 4.52 1.83 -7.45
CA LEU A 163 5.27 1.09 -6.42
C LEU A 163 5.23 -0.44 -6.57
N ASN A 164 4.37 -0.95 -7.43
CA ASN A 164 4.31 -2.34 -7.87
C ASN A 164 4.86 -2.50 -9.30
N GLY A 165 5.67 -1.55 -9.75
CA GLY A 165 6.41 -1.63 -11.01
C GLY A 165 7.52 -2.66 -10.96
N MET A 166 8.22 -2.80 -12.07
CA MET A 166 9.24 -3.83 -12.21
C MET A 166 10.52 -3.48 -11.44
N TYR A 167 11.02 -4.45 -10.66
CA TYR A 167 12.32 -4.37 -9.99
C TYR A 167 13.44 -4.46 -11.04
N TRP A 168 14.12 -3.35 -11.31
CA TRP A 168 15.21 -3.31 -12.27
C TRP A 168 16.57 -3.10 -11.59
N LEU A 169 17.47 -4.08 -11.74
CA LEU A 169 18.82 -3.98 -11.24
C LEU A 169 19.65 -3.00 -12.10
N GLY A 170 19.83 -1.77 -11.59
CA GLY A 170 20.68 -0.75 -12.19
C GLY A 170 19.97 0.19 -13.16
N ALA A 171 20.74 1.05 -13.85
CA ALA A 171 20.19 2.00 -14.81
C ALA A 171 19.63 1.28 -16.05
N HIS A 172 18.37 1.56 -16.38
CA HIS A 172 17.71 1.06 -17.58
C HIS A 172 17.22 2.18 -18.49
N GLY A 173 17.07 1.88 -19.77
CA GLY A 173 16.56 2.82 -20.77
C GLY A 173 15.04 2.90 -20.88
N SER A 174 14.28 2.12 -20.09
CA SER A 174 12.82 2.13 -20.12
C SER A 174 12.24 3.29 -19.32
N TYR A 175 11.10 3.80 -19.78
CA TYR A 175 10.45 4.98 -19.20
C TYR A 175 9.37 4.55 -18.23
N ALA A 176 9.51 4.98 -16.97
CA ALA A 176 8.49 4.95 -15.93
C ALA A 176 7.90 3.56 -15.55
N ASP A 177 8.49 2.46 -16.02
CA ASP A 177 8.03 1.08 -15.75
C ASP A 177 8.65 0.44 -14.48
N SER A 178 9.47 1.20 -13.76
CA SER A 178 10.09 0.85 -12.48
C SER A 178 9.26 1.29 -11.26
N ILE A 179 9.76 0.99 -10.06
CA ILE A 179 9.27 1.56 -8.80
C ILE A 179 9.50 3.07 -8.79
N ASN A 180 8.41 3.83 -8.94
CA ASN A 180 8.47 5.27 -9.12
C ASN A 180 7.53 6.04 -8.17
N TRP A 181 7.98 7.22 -7.75
CA TRP A 181 7.21 8.21 -7.01
C TRP A 181 7.59 9.60 -7.54
N GLU A 182 6.74 10.18 -8.40
CA GLU A 182 6.99 11.46 -9.06
C GLU A 182 6.26 12.60 -8.33
N ASP A 183 6.98 13.40 -7.52
CA ASP A 183 6.51 14.72 -7.05
C ASP A 183 7.54 15.81 -7.32
N GLY A 184 7.82 16.09 -8.60
CA GLY A 184 8.77 17.13 -9.02
C GLY A 184 10.24 16.84 -8.72
N GLN A 185 10.55 15.96 -7.76
CA GLN A 185 11.83 15.29 -7.56
C GLN A 185 11.59 13.81 -7.84
N ARG A 186 12.12 13.28 -8.94
CA ARG A 186 12.16 11.83 -9.15
C ARG A 186 13.02 11.22 -8.05
N ILE A 187 12.38 10.60 -7.06
CA ILE A 187 13.10 9.86 -6.04
C ILE A 187 13.64 8.59 -6.73
N PRO A 188 14.96 8.37 -6.78
CA PRO A 188 15.51 7.15 -7.35
C PRO A 188 15.34 6.05 -6.30
N LEU A 189 14.14 5.49 -6.23
CA LEU A 189 13.79 4.45 -5.27
C LEU A 189 14.65 3.21 -5.51
N LEU A 190 15.00 2.53 -4.42
CA LEU A 190 15.52 1.17 -4.49
C LEU A 190 14.59 0.37 -5.42
N PRO A 191 15.14 -0.39 -6.37
CA PRO A 191 14.31 -1.14 -7.29
C PRO A 191 13.40 -2.10 -6.53
#